data_AF-A0A0M4G6E9-F1
#
_entry.id   AF-A0A0M4G6E9-F1
#
_cell.length_a   1.000
_cell.length_b   1.000
_cell.length_c   1.000
_cell.angle_alpha   90.00
_cell.angle_beta   90.00
_cell.angle_gamma   90.00
#
_symmetry.space_group_name_H-M   'P 1'
#
loop_
_entity.id
_entity.type
_entity.pdbx_description
1 polymer ?
#
loop_
_entity_poly.entity_id
_entity_poly.type
_entity_poly.pdbx_seq_one_letter_code
_entity_poly.pdbx_strand_id
1 'polypeptide(L)'
;MKYFEVLDPYYALLKAKDREDAKLQYNATVADLEDIEEIKEVPEDYALVRFSQAPGENKKLVPPSEILKDFRDPKHSLLIIDGSLL
;
A
#
# COMPACT_ATOMS: atom_id res chain seq x y z
N MET A 1 -13.73 -0.81 -1.02
CA MET A 1 -12.42 -0.45 -0.47
C MET A 1 -11.82 0.59 -1.37
N LYS A 2 -11.07 1.52 -0.81
CA LYS A 2 -10.32 2.55 -1.53
C LYS A 2 -8.83 2.25 -1.40
N TYR A 3 -8.03 2.92 -2.22
CA TYR A 3 -6.58 2.75 -2.23
C TYR A 3 -5.91 4.07 -1.90
N PHE A 4 -4.85 4.01 -1.12
CA PHE A 4 -4.17 5.19 -0.61
C PHE A 4 -2.67 5.05 -0.75
N GLU A 5 -2.02 6.14 -1.11
CA GLU A 5 -0.58 6.26 -1.27
C GLU A 5 -0.06 7.27 -0.25
N VAL A 6 0.99 6.87 0.47
CA VAL A 6 1.79 7.73 1.34
C VAL A 6 3.20 7.77 0.75
N LEU A 7 3.81 8.95 0.67
CA LEU A 7 5.13 9.13 0.07
C LEU A 7 6.23 9.40 1.10
N ASP A 8 5.86 10.00 2.24
CA ASP A 8 6.76 10.43 3.30
C ASP A 8 6.17 10.00 4.66
N PRO A 9 6.99 9.59 5.65
CA PRO A 9 8.43 9.36 5.56
C PRO A 9 8.82 8.12 4.75
N TYR A 10 7.90 7.18 4.54
CA TYR A 10 8.11 5.96 3.77
C TYR A 10 7.01 5.76 2.75
N TYR A 11 7.41 5.27 1.58
CA TYR A 11 6.43 4.94 0.57
C TYR A 11 5.58 3.75 1.01
N ALA A 12 4.26 3.93 1.01
CA ALA A 12 3.32 2.84 1.23
C ALA A 12 2.12 2.93 0.29
N LEU A 13 1.64 1.75 -0.15
CA LEU A 13 0.37 1.59 -0.85
C LEU A 13 -0.56 0.75 0.01
N LEU A 14 -1.70 1.32 0.36
CA LEU A 14 -2.66 0.78 1.32
C LEU A 14 -4.03 0.59 0.67
N LYS A 15 -4.78 -0.35 1.23
CA LYS A 15 -6.19 -0.63 0.93
C LYS A 15 -6.99 -0.45 2.22
N ALA A 16 -7.87 0.55 2.23
CA ALA A 16 -8.61 0.95 3.44
C ALA A 16 -10.03 1.42 3.10
N LYS A 17 -10.86 1.64 4.13
CA LYS A 17 -12.23 2.15 3.97
C LYS A 17 -12.26 3.61 3.57
N ASP A 18 -11.40 4.41 4.19
CA ASP A 18 -11.28 5.85 4.07
C ASP A 18 -9.86 6.29 4.49
N ARG A 19 -9.60 7.60 4.47
CA ARG A 19 -8.28 8.15 4.82
C ARG A 19 -7.92 7.96 6.29
N GLU A 20 -8.90 7.95 7.20
CA GLU A 20 -8.63 7.77 8.63
C GLU A 20 -8.20 6.33 8.91
N ASP A 21 -8.90 5.35 8.33
CA ASP A 21 -8.52 3.94 8.37
C ASP A 21 -7.14 3.72 7.72
N ALA A 22 -6.84 4.39 6.60
CA ALA A 22 -5.53 4.33 5.98
C ALA A 22 -4.41 4.86 6.90
N LYS A 23 -4.65 6.01 7.57
CA LYS A 23 -3.69 6.59 8.52
C LYS A 23 -3.42 5.67 9.70
N LEU A 24 -4.48 5.11 10.27
CA LEU A 24 -4.37 4.16 11.39
C LEU A 24 -3.53 2.94 11.01
N GLN A 25 -3.74 2.40 9.81
CA GLN A 25 -2.97 1.26 9.31
C GLN A 25 -1.51 1.64 9.03
N TYR A 26 -1.26 2.79 8.42
CA TYR A 26 0.10 3.29 8.17
C TYR A 26 0.87 3.46 9.48
N ASN A 27 0.30 4.14 10.47
CA ASN A 27 0.94 4.35 11.77
C ASN A 27 1.18 3.05 12.54
N ALA A 28 0.30 2.05 12.38
CA ALA A 28 0.46 0.76 13.02
C ALA A 28 1.52 -0.15 12.38
N THR A 29 1.85 0.04 11.10
CA THR A 29 2.64 -0.94 10.32
C THR A 29 3.86 -0.36 9.62
N VAL A 30 3.93 0.95 9.42
CA VAL A 30 4.98 1.63 8.64
C VAL A 30 5.73 2.64 9.51
N ALA A 31 5.12 3.78 9.83
CA ALA A 31 5.71 4.86 10.62
C ALA A 31 4.64 5.83 11.11
N ASP A 32 4.95 6.65 12.11
CA ASP A 32 4.04 7.67 12.60
C ASP A 32 3.86 8.80 11.58
N LEU A 33 2.65 8.93 11.02
CA LEU A 33 2.21 10.04 10.19
C LEU A 33 1.41 11.03 11.05
N GLU A 34 1.86 12.28 11.11
CA GLU A 34 1.17 13.33 11.87
C GLU A 34 0.04 13.97 11.07
N ASP A 35 0.23 14.22 9.78
CA ASP A 35 -0.75 14.88 8.91
C ASP A 35 -1.50 13.87 8.03
N ILE A 36 -2.83 13.97 8.00
CA ILE A 36 -3.66 13.14 7.13
C ILE A 36 -3.64 13.62 5.67
N GLU A 37 -3.23 14.85 5.40
CA GLU A 37 -3.10 15.40 4.03
C GLU A 37 -1.99 14.71 3.23
N GLU A 38 -1.05 14.06 3.90
CA GLU A 38 0.01 13.25 3.28
C GLU A 38 -0.52 11.94 2.68
N ILE A 39 -1.76 11.55 3.01
CA ILE A 39 -2.44 10.37 2.48
C ILE A 39 -3.28 10.71 1.26
N LYS A 40 -2.84 10.23 0.10
CA LYS A 40 -3.52 10.49 -1.18
C LYS A 40 -4.35 9.30 -1.59
N GLU A 41 -5.65 9.52 -1.80
CA GLU A 41 -6.51 8.49 -2.42
C GLU A 41 -6.14 8.34 -3.90
N VAL A 42 -5.97 7.10 -4.35
CA VAL A 42 -5.58 6.77 -5.72
C VAL A 42 -6.59 5.80 -6.37
N PRO A 43 -6.72 5.82 -7.71
CA PRO A 43 -7.55 4.86 -8.42
C PRO A 43 -7.14 3.40 -8.22
N GLU A 44 -8.10 2.48 -8.31
CA GLU A 44 -7.87 1.03 -8.13
C GLU A 44 -6.93 0.44 -9.20
N ASP A 45 -7.11 0.84 -10.46
CA ASP A 45 -6.27 0.39 -11.57
C ASP A 45 -4.83 0.88 -11.43
N TYR A 46 -4.65 2.13 -11.00
CA TYR A 46 -3.35 2.67 -10.63
C TYR A 46 -2.70 1.83 -9.51
N ALA A 47 -3.44 1.54 -8.43
CA ALA A 47 -2.93 0.74 -7.32
C ALA A 47 -2.54 -0.68 -7.76
N LEU A 48 -3.36 -1.32 -8.61
CA LEU A 48 -3.07 -2.65 -9.14
C LEU A 48 -1.81 -2.67 -10.00
N VAL A 49 -1.65 -1.67 -10.90
CA VAL A 49 -0.45 -1.53 -11.74
C VAL A 49 0.78 -1.35 -10.85
N ARG A 50 0.74 -0.44 -9.86
CA ARG A 50 1.85 -0.23 -8.92
C ARG A 50 2.20 -1.50 -8.15
N PHE A 51 1.21 -2.21 -7.61
CA PHE A 51 1.43 -3.44 -6.85
C PHE A 51 2.03 -4.56 -7.71
N SER A 52 1.55 -4.72 -8.95
CA SER A 52 2.10 -5.72 -9.89
C SER A 52 3.57 -5.49 -10.28
N GLN A 53 4.05 -4.24 -10.14
CA GLN A 53 5.42 -3.85 -10.48
C GLN A 53 6.35 -3.85 -9.27
N ALA A 54 5.81 -4.00 -8.05
CA ALA A 54 6.60 -4.07 -6.84
C ALA A 54 7.30 -5.45 -6.77
N PRO A 55 8.64 -5.49 -6.66
CA PRO A 55 9.32 -6.75 -6.43
C PRO A 55 8.97 -7.28 -5.04
N GLY A 56 8.77 -8.59 -4.93
CA GLY A 56 8.68 -9.25 -3.63
C GLY A 56 10.02 -9.27 -2.90
N GLU A 57 10.05 -9.84 -1.71
CA GLU A 57 11.25 -9.91 -0.85
C GLU A 57 12.48 -10.53 -1.55
N ASN A 58 12.24 -11.45 -2.48
CA ASN A 58 13.28 -12.11 -3.29
C ASN A 58 13.79 -11.26 -4.46
N LYS A 59 13.41 -9.98 -4.55
CA LYS A 59 13.72 -9.03 -5.63
C LYS A 59 13.18 -9.43 -7.00
N LYS A 60 12.23 -10.37 -7.06
CA LYS A 60 11.55 -10.78 -8.30
C LYS A 60 10.11 -10.31 -8.28
N LEU A 61 9.56 -10.11 -9.47
CA LEU A 61 8.14 -9.81 -9.62
C LEU A 61 7.30 -11.03 -9.23
N VAL A 62 6.23 -10.75 -8.49
CA VAL A 62 5.22 -11.75 -8.10
C VAL A 62 4.34 -12.06 -9.32
N PRO A 63 3.98 -13.33 -9.58
CA PRO A 63 3.12 -13.68 -10.70
C PRO A 63 1.77 -12.95 -10.66
N PRO A 64 1.18 -12.54 -11.81
CA PRO A 64 -0.09 -11.82 -11.84
C PRO A 64 -1.24 -12.53 -11.12
N SER A 65 -1.27 -13.86 -11.12
CA SER A 65 -2.29 -14.65 -10.41
C SER A 65 -2.23 -14.47 -8.89
N GLU A 66 -1.02 -14.37 -8.34
CA GLU A 66 -0.79 -14.13 -6.91
C GLU A 66 -1.09 -12.67 -6.55
N ILE A 67 -0.62 -11.72 -7.37
CA ILE A 67 -0.97 -10.29 -7.25
C ILE A 67 -2.49 -10.10 -7.18
N LEU A 68 -3.24 -10.68 -8.11
CA LEU A 68 -4.70 -10.54 -8.13
C LEU A 68 -5.38 -11.19 -6.93
N LYS A 69 -4.83 -12.28 -6.41
CA LYS A 69 -5.33 -12.95 -5.22
C LYS A 69 -5.16 -12.03 -4.00
N ASP A 70 -3.96 -11.51 -3.78
CA ASP A 70 -3.64 -10.70 -2.62
C ASP A 70 -4.31 -9.33 -2.68
N PHE A 71 -4.31 -8.68 -3.85
CA PHE A 71 -4.96 -7.38 -4.06
C PHE A 71 -6.47 -7.43 -3.75
N ARG A 72 -7.13 -8.54 -4.11
CA ARG A 72 -8.57 -8.73 -3.88
C ARG A 72 -8.89 -9.25 -2.48
N ASP A 73 -7.93 -9.84 -1.77
CA ASP A 73 -8.16 -10.33 -0.41
C ASP A 73 -8.51 -9.16 0.52
N PRO A 74 -9.72 -9.14 1.12
CA PRO A 74 -10.13 -8.06 2.02
C PRO A 74 -9.28 -7.97 3.30
N LYS A 75 -8.52 -9.02 3.66
CA LYS A 75 -7.60 -9.02 4.80
C LYS A 75 -6.23 -8.40 4.47
N HIS A 76 -5.90 -8.25 3.19
CA HIS A 76 -4.63 -7.70 2.75
C HIS A 76 -4.78 -6.18 2.59
N SER A 77 -4.47 -5.46 3.66
CA SER A 77 -4.67 -4.01 3.72
C SER A 77 -3.40 -3.20 3.37
N LEU A 78 -2.23 -3.84 3.43
CA LEU A 78 -0.93 -3.26 3.14
C LEU A 78 -0.34 -3.94 1.91
N LEU A 79 -0.29 -3.22 0.79
CA LEU A 79 0.07 -3.79 -0.52
C LEU A 79 1.56 -3.60 -0.83
N ILE A 80 2.09 -2.40 -0.60
CA ILE A 80 3.51 -2.11 -0.81
C ILE A 80 4.01 -1.33 0.39
N ILE A 81 5.21 -1.67 0.85
CA ILE A 81 6.07 -0.76 1.61
C ILE A 81 7.41 -0.75 0.89
N ASP A 82 7.88 0.42 0.47
CA ASP A 82 9.28 0.59 0.11
C ASP A 82 10.01 1.19 1.32
N GLY A 83 10.46 0.27 2.17
CA GLY A 83 11.24 0.57 3.36
C GLY A 83 12.74 0.52 3.04
N SER A 84 13.21 1.16 1.97
CA SER A 84 14.64 1.26 1.66
C SER A 84 15.50 1.97 2.74
N LEU A 85 14.96 2.15 3.95
CA LEU A 85 15.71 2.28 5.20
C LEU A 85 15.47 1.05 6.09
N LEU A 86 16.18 -0.05 5.80
CA LEU A 86 16.71 -0.97 6.80
C LEU A 86 18.22 -1.07 6.63
#